data_AF-A0A671MDB4-F1
#
_entry.id   AF-A0A671MDB4-F1
#
_cell.length_a   1.000
_cell.length_b   1.000
_cell.length_c   1.000
_cell.angle_alpha   90.00
_cell.angle_beta   90.00
_cell.angle_gamma   90.00
#
_symmetry.space_group_name_H-M   'P 1'
#
loop_
_entity.id
_entity.type
_entity.pdbx_description
1 polymer ?
#
loop_
_entity_poly.entity_id
_entity_poly.type
_entity_poly.pdbx_seq_one_letter_code
_entity_poly.pdbx_strand_id
1 'polypeptide(L)'
;IMNNLSPVWKSFKVSLNTLCSGDHERELKCTVWDWDSNGKHDFIGEFQTTFKEMKAAMDGKQIQWECINPKYQVKKKNYRNSGMVILTMCKVGNSFTLCLIYSTIMTVAIDFTASNGDPRNSCSLHYIHPYQPNEYLKALIRHSVL
;
A
#
# COMPACT_ATOMS: atom_id res chain seq x y z
N ILE A 1 4.52 20.65 -12.53
CA ILE A 1 5.02 21.98 -12.13
C ILE A 1 5.34 22.69 -13.42
N MET A 2 4.71 23.82 -13.73
CA MET A 2 4.84 24.43 -15.06
C MET A 2 6.19 25.16 -15.20
N ASN A 3 6.86 24.96 -16.34
CA ASN A 3 8.06 25.69 -16.78
C ASN A 3 9.20 25.78 -15.74
N ASN A 4 9.56 24.67 -15.11
CA ASN A 4 10.63 24.66 -14.10
C ASN A 4 11.63 23.53 -14.38
N LEU A 5 12.89 23.90 -14.62
CA LEU A 5 14.03 22.99 -14.81
C LEU A 5 14.61 22.45 -13.48
N SER A 6 14.11 22.95 -12.35
CA SER A 6 14.45 22.50 -10.99
C SER A 6 13.18 22.44 -10.15
N PRO A 7 12.23 21.54 -10.49
CA PRO A 7 10.96 21.44 -9.81
C PRO A 7 11.16 20.97 -8.36
N VAL A 8 10.50 21.66 -7.42
CA VAL A 8 10.37 21.19 -6.03
C VAL A 8 8.96 20.62 -5.87
N TRP A 9 8.86 19.30 -5.74
CA TRP A 9 7.57 18.63 -5.53
C TRP A 9 7.04 18.86 -4.12
N LYS A 10 5.70 18.96 -4.00
CA LYS A 10 5.04 18.97 -2.69
C LYS A 10 5.28 17.64 -1.98
N SER A 11 5.48 17.68 -0.66
CA SER A 11 5.60 16.48 0.14
C SER A 11 4.33 15.63 0.05
N PHE A 12 4.50 14.32 -0.02
CA PHE A 12 3.42 13.35 -0.02
C PHE A 12 3.63 12.32 1.10
N LYS A 13 2.57 11.56 1.41
CA LYS A 13 2.60 10.48 2.39
C LYS A 13 2.17 9.18 1.71
N VAL A 14 2.85 8.10 2.02
CA VAL A 14 2.55 6.75 1.52
C VAL A 14 2.84 5.74 2.62
N SER A 15 2.06 4.66 2.69
CA SER A 15 2.33 3.59 3.67
C SER A 15 3.54 2.77 3.23
N LEU A 16 4.33 2.24 4.19
CA LEU A 16 5.44 1.33 3.86
C LEU A 16 4.96 0.05 3.17
N ASN A 17 3.73 -0.38 3.46
CA ASN A 17 3.15 -1.54 2.80
C ASN A 17 2.89 -1.27 1.31
N THR A 18 2.35 -0.09 0.96
CA THR A 18 2.15 0.31 -0.43
C THR A 18 3.47 0.60 -1.13
N LEU A 19 4.41 1.23 -0.44
CA LEU A 19 5.69 1.62 -1.01
C LEU A 19 6.57 0.40 -1.31
N CYS A 20 6.73 -0.52 -0.35
CA CYS A 20 7.70 -1.59 -0.44
C CYS A 20 7.23 -2.92 0.20
N SER A 21 5.93 -3.08 0.50
CA SER A 21 5.37 -4.24 1.24
C SER A 21 6.05 -4.51 2.58
N GLY A 22 6.59 -3.46 3.21
CA GLY A 22 7.36 -3.57 4.46
C GLY A 22 8.80 -4.05 4.29
N ASP A 23 9.24 -4.42 3.09
CA ASP A 23 10.63 -4.79 2.81
C ASP A 23 11.44 -3.53 2.48
N HIS A 24 12.32 -3.13 3.39
CA HIS A 24 13.10 -1.89 3.24
C HIS A 24 14.22 -1.98 2.20
N GLU A 25 14.64 -3.20 1.81
CA GLU A 25 15.67 -3.44 0.79
C GLU A 25 15.06 -3.55 -0.62
N ARG A 26 13.73 -3.66 -0.71
CA ARG A 26 13.06 -3.79 -2.01
C ARG A 26 13.39 -2.61 -2.91
N GLU A 27 13.78 -2.93 -4.14
CA GLU A 27 14.07 -1.95 -5.17
C GLU A 27 12.78 -1.24 -5.62
N LEU A 28 12.85 0.09 -5.65
CA LEU A 28 11.81 1.00 -6.06
C LEU A 28 12.24 1.70 -7.34
N LYS A 29 11.40 1.60 -8.36
CA LYS A 29 11.61 2.32 -9.63
C LYS A 29 10.84 3.63 -9.61
N CYS A 30 11.58 4.74 -9.70
CA CYS A 30 11.02 6.07 -9.80
C CYS A 30 11.12 6.55 -11.25
N THR A 31 10.04 7.13 -11.78
CA THR A 31 9.99 7.66 -13.14
C THR A 31 9.57 9.13 -13.11
N VAL A 32 10.21 9.94 -13.95
CA VAL A 32 9.98 11.39 -14.05
C VAL A 32 9.46 11.70 -15.45
N TRP A 33 8.36 12.43 -15.50
CA TRP A 33 7.63 12.77 -16.73
C TRP A 33 7.40 14.27 -16.80
N ASP A 34 7.50 14.81 -18.01
CA ASP A 34 7.04 16.15 -18.33
C ASP A 34 5.54 16.08 -18.66
N TRP A 35 4.76 16.94 -18.01
CA TRP A 35 3.32 16.92 -18.16
C TRP A 35 2.89 17.91 -19.23
N ASP A 36 2.43 17.39 -20.37
CA ASP A 36 1.75 18.17 -21.41
C ASP A 36 0.22 18.07 -21.34
N SER A 37 -0.46 19.20 -21.55
CA SER A 37 -1.93 19.29 -21.55
C SER A 37 -2.60 18.54 -22.72
N ASN A 38 -1.84 18.19 -23.75
CA ASN A 38 -2.29 17.41 -24.90
C ASN A 38 -2.30 15.89 -24.64
N GLY A 39 -1.89 15.44 -23.44
CA GLY A 39 -1.85 14.03 -23.04
C GLY A 39 -0.62 13.27 -23.53
N LYS A 40 0.26 13.89 -24.33
CA LYS A 40 1.51 13.31 -24.80
C LYS A 40 2.65 13.68 -23.85
N HIS A 41 2.62 13.09 -22.65
CA HIS A 41 3.65 13.33 -21.64
C HIS A 41 5.01 12.81 -22.09
N ASP A 42 6.02 13.66 -22.04
CA ASP A 42 7.38 13.30 -22.42
C ASP A 42 8.14 12.65 -21.27
N PHE A 43 8.71 11.49 -21.53
CA PHE A 43 9.51 10.77 -20.54
C PHE A 43 10.87 11.46 -20.35
N ILE A 44 11.14 11.95 -19.14
CA ILE A 44 12.42 12.62 -18.81
C ILE A 44 13.49 11.59 -18.45
N GLY A 45 13.16 10.66 -17.55
CA GLY A 45 14.08 9.62 -17.10
C GLY A 45 13.56 8.83 -15.90
N GLU A 46 14.38 7.90 -15.45
CA GLU A 46 14.13 7.00 -14.34
C GLU A 46 15.37 6.82 -13.47
N PHE A 47 15.14 6.42 -12.22
CA PHE A 47 16.17 6.00 -11.28
C PHE A 47 15.62 4.89 -10.39
N GLN A 48 16.52 4.10 -9.81
CA GLN A 48 16.21 3.08 -8.81
C GLN A 48 16.69 3.55 -7.44
N THR A 49 15.95 3.19 -6.39
CA THR A 49 16.32 3.43 -5.01
C THR A 49 15.72 2.36 -4.10
N THR A 50 16.03 2.38 -2.81
CA THR A 50 15.39 1.55 -1.79
C THR A 50 14.91 2.43 -0.64
N PHE A 51 13.95 1.93 0.13
CA PHE A 51 13.53 2.65 1.32
C PHE A 51 14.67 2.77 2.35
N LYS A 52 15.55 1.78 2.45
CA LYS A 52 16.77 1.85 3.26
C LYS A 52 17.68 3.01 2.86
N GLU A 53 17.90 3.21 1.56
CA GLU A 53 18.69 4.34 1.07
C GLU A 53 18.01 5.68 1.39
N MET A 54 16.71 5.79 1.17
CA MET A 54 15.94 7.00 1.52
C MET A 54 15.96 7.28 3.03
N LYS A 55 16.02 6.24 3.87
CA LYS A 55 16.09 6.37 5.33
C LYS A 55 17.37 7.07 5.78
N ALA A 56 18.48 6.90 5.05
CA ALA A 56 19.72 7.62 5.37
C ALA A 56 19.56 9.16 5.29
N ALA A 57 18.57 9.67 4.54
CA ALA A 57 18.23 11.10 4.58
C ALA A 57 17.70 11.57 5.93
N MET A 58 17.13 10.67 6.74
CA MET A 58 16.71 10.97 8.11
C MET A 58 17.89 11.18 9.05
N ASP A 59 19.03 10.56 8.75
CA ASP A 59 20.28 10.70 9.50
C ASP A 59 21.08 11.96 9.08
N GLY A 60 20.45 12.85 8.32
CA GLY A 60 21.06 14.10 7.84
C GLY A 60 21.95 13.96 6.60
N LYS A 61 21.99 12.78 5.97
CA LYS A 61 22.71 12.60 4.70
C LYS A 61 21.91 13.19 3.54
N GLN A 62 22.58 13.90 2.64
CA GLN A 62 21.96 14.29 1.37
C GLN A 62 21.91 13.07 0.45
N ILE A 63 20.71 12.69 0.01
CA ILE A 63 20.50 11.60 -0.94
C ILE A 63 20.09 12.19 -2.29
N GLN A 64 20.76 11.75 -3.35
CA GLN A 64 20.52 12.21 -4.70
C GLN A 64 20.74 11.08 -5.71
N TRP A 65 19.95 11.08 -6.78
CA TRP A 65 20.03 10.10 -7.85
C TRP A 65 20.16 10.79 -9.20
N GLU A 66 20.92 10.18 -10.10
CA GLU A 66 20.95 10.60 -11.50
C GLU A 66 19.67 10.14 -12.19
N CYS A 67 18.96 11.08 -12.83
CA CYS A 67 17.78 10.74 -13.61
C CYS A 67 18.22 10.29 -15.01
N ILE A 68 17.97 9.04 -15.37
CA ILE A 68 18.48 8.44 -16.59
C ILE A 68 17.36 8.18 -17.59
N ASN A 69 17.51 8.65 -18.83
CA ASN A 69 16.66 8.29 -19.94
C ASN A 69 17.32 7.15 -20.75
N PRO A 70 16.81 5.91 -20.68
CA PRO A 70 17.41 4.79 -21.42
C PRO A 70 17.41 5.03 -22.93
N LYS A 71 16.41 5.75 -23.46
CA LYS A 71 16.35 6.08 -24.90
C LYS A 71 17.49 7.02 -25.30
N TYR A 72 17.88 7.95 -24.43
CA TYR A 72 18.97 8.88 -24.73
C TYR A 72 20.34 8.28 -24.47
N GLN A 73 20.49 7.37 -23.51
CA GLN A 73 21.74 6.62 -23.34
C GLN A 73 22.16 5.89 -24.63
N VAL A 74 21.19 5.31 -25.34
CA VAL A 74 21.46 4.61 -26.61
C VAL A 74 21.63 5.59 -27.78
N LYS A 75 20.81 6.66 -27.85
CA LYS A 75 20.76 7.55 -29.03
C LYS A 75 21.80 8.68 -29.03
N LYS A 76 22.23 9.16 -27.87
CA LYS A 76 23.05 10.38 -27.73
C LYS A 76 24.44 10.02 -27.21
N LYS A 77 25.46 10.17 -28.06
CA LYS A 77 26.86 9.80 -27.78
C LYS A 77 27.48 10.46 -26.54
N ASN A 78 27.04 11.66 -26.17
CA ASN A 78 27.54 12.43 -25.02
C ASN A 78 26.51 12.59 -23.89
N TYR A 79 25.49 11.73 -23.85
CA TYR A 79 24.48 11.78 -22.79
C TYR A 79 25.05 11.23 -21.48
N ARG A 80 24.90 11.99 -20.40
CA ARG A 80 25.24 11.57 -19.03
C ARG A 80 23.98 11.27 -18.23
N ASN A 81 23.16 12.28 -18.00
CA ASN A 81 21.88 12.17 -17.30
C ASN A 81 20.89 13.27 -17.78
N SER A 82 19.63 13.15 -17.37
CA SER A 82 18.54 14.12 -17.58
C SER A 82 18.36 15.04 -16.36
N GLY A 83 19.41 15.20 -15.54
CA GLY A 83 19.38 15.95 -14.28
C GLY A 83 19.52 15.07 -13.03
N MET A 84 19.49 15.73 -11.87
CA MET A 84 19.61 15.11 -10.55
C MET A 84 18.29 15.21 -9.78
N VAL A 85 17.89 14.12 -9.14
CA VAL A 85 16.74 14.09 -8.21
C VAL A 85 17.30 14.08 -6.79
N ILE A 86 16.92 15.06 -5.98
CA ILE A 86 17.42 15.21 -4.61
C ILE A 86 16.27 14.95 -3.63
N LEU A 87 16.48 14.06 -2.67
CA LEU A 87 15.54 13.83 -1.58
C LEU A 87 15.74 14.90 -0.51
N THR A 88 14.82 15.86 -0.43
CA THR A 88 14.92 16.99 0.51
C THR A 88 14.55 16.64 1.94
N MET A 89 13.53 15.79 2.13
CA MET A 89 13.07 15.37 3.45
C MET A 89 12.43 13.99 3.39
N CYS A 90 12.80 13.12 4.34
CA CYS A 90 12.11 11.86 4.60
C CYS A 90 11.74 11.81 6.08
N LYS A 91 10.49 11.42 6.39
CA LYS A 91 10.02 11.22 7.76
C LYS A 91 9.16 9.97 7.82
N VAL A 92 9.44 9.10 8.79
CA VAL A 92 8.65 7.90 9.07
C VAL A 92 7.83 8.18 10.32
N GLY A 93 6.51 8.19 10.16
CA GLY A 93 5.58 8.32 11.27
C GLY A 93 4.82 7.02 11.47
N ASN A 94 4.58 6.65 12.72
CA ASN A 94 3.71 5.53 13.04
C ASN A 94 2.25 5.95 12.82
N SER A 95 1.54 5.30 11.89
CA SER A 95 0.08 5.31 11.90
C SER A 95 -0.37 4.33 12.98
N PHE A 96 -0.86 4.85 14.12
CA PHE A 96 -1.24 4.03 15.26
C PHE A 96 -2.50 3.21 14.94
N THR A 97 -2.29 1.94 14.59
CA THR A 97 -3.30 0.87 14.47
C THR A 97 -3.85 0.43 15.85
N LEU A 98 -3.46 1.11 16.94
CA LEU A 98 -3.89 0.76 18.30
C LEU A 98 -5.41 0.86 18.47
N CYS A 99 -6.08 1.74 17.70
CA CYS A 99 -7.53 1.91 17.76
C CYS A 99 -8.33 0.70 17.24
N LEU A 100 -7.76 -0.11 16.32
CA LEU A 100 -8.46 -1.28 15.79
C LEU A 100 -8.56 -2.41 16.82
N ILE A 101 -7.55 -2.58 17.67
CA ILE A 101 -7.51 -3.65 18.68
C ILE A 101 -8.56 -3.44 19.78
N TYR A 102 -8.84 -2.18 20.16
CA TYR A 102 -9.89 -1.85 21.13
C TYR A 102 -11.30 -1.80 20.53
N SER A 103 -11.44 -1.75 19.20
CA SER A 103 -12.73 -1.48 18.52
C SER A 103 -13.41 -2.72 17.92
N THR A 104 -12.79 -3.90 17.94
CA THR A 104 -13.42 -5.13 17.42
C THR A 104 -13.88 -6.04 18.55
N ILE A 105 -14.84 -5.59 19.36
CA ILE A 105 -15.64 -6.50 20.20
C ILE A 105 -16.69 -7.12 19.27
N MET A 106 -16.46 -8.35 18.81
CA MET A 106 -17.45 -9.10 18.05
C MET A 106 -18.60 -9.48 18.98
N THR A 107 -19.80 -8.96 18.72
CA THR A 107 -21.02 -9.31 19.45
C THR A 107 -21.91 -10.14 18.53
N VAL A 108 -22.36 -11.32 19.00
CA VAL A 108 -23.29 -12.18 18.27
C VAL A 108 -24.56 -12.36 19.09
N ALA A 109 -25.71 -12.23 18.44
CA ALA A 109 -27.01 -12.59 19.01
C ALA A 109 -27.60 -13.76 18.22
N ILE A 110 -28.13 -14.76 18.92
CA ILE A 110 -28.78 -15.93 18.35
C ILE A 110 -30.30 -15.78 18.54
N ASP A 111 -31.06 -15.97 17.47
CA ASP A 111 -32.51 -15.89 17.49
C ASP A 111 -33.13 -17.22 18.00
N PHE A 112 -33.81 -17.17 19.14
CA PHE A 112 -34.53 -18.31 19.74
C PHE A 112 -36.06 -18.22 19.59
N THR A 113 -36.56 -17.54 18.56
CA THR A 113 -37.99 -17.51 18.26
C THR A 113 -38.54 -18.89 17.85
N ALA A 114 -39.82 -19.14 18.16
CA ALA A 114 -40.49 -20.42 17.93
C ALA A 114 -40.58 -20.84 16.44
N SER A 115 -40.45 -19.89 15.51
CA SER A 115 -40.42 -20.15 14.05
C SER A 115 -39.21 -20.97 13.62
N ASN A 116 -38.14 -21.03 14.42
CA ASN A 116 -36.96 -21.84 14.12
C ASN A 116 -37.17 -23.34 14.36
N GLY A 117 -38.32 -23.73 14.89
CA GLY A 117 -38.70 -25.12 15.14
C GLY A 117 -38.02 -25.72 16.37
N ASP A 118 -38.48 -26.92 16.77
CA ASP A 118 -37.92 -27.66 17.89
C ASP A 118 -36.50 -28.16 17.55
N PRO A 119 -35.46 -27.84 18.35
CA PRO A 119 -34.08 -28.27 18.08
C PRO A 119 -33.87 -29.78 18.07
N ARG A 120 -34.86 -30.57 18.50
CA ARG A 120 -34.87 -32.05 18.38
C ARG A 120 -35.32 -32.53 17.01
N ASN A 121 -35.94 -31.66 16.21
CA ASN A 121 -36.39 -31.95 14.86
C ASN A 121 -35.27 -31.66 13.86
N SER A 122 -34.97 -32.60 12.97
CA SER A 122 -33.94 -32.46 11.93
C SER A 122 -34.19 -31.32 10.94
N CYS A 123 -35.43 -30.82 10.85
CA CYS A 123 -35.78 -29.64 10.04
C CYS A 123 -35.58 -28.31 10.76
N SER A 124 -35.23 -28.29 12.04
CA SER A 124 -35.01 -27.05 12.78
C SER A 124 -33.68 -26.39 12.40
N LEU A 125 -33.67 -25.06 12.35
CA LEU A 125 -32.45 -24.29 12.15
C LEU A 125 -31.49 -24.39 13.34
N HIS A 126 -31.99 -24.78 14.51
CA HIS A 126 -31.21 -25.05 15.72
C HIS A 126 -30.82 -26.52 15.88
N TYR A 127 -31.19 -27.38 14.92
CA TYR A 127 -30.84 -28.80 15.00
C TYR A 127 -29.33 -29.00 15.03
N ILE A 128 -28.85 -29.83 15.97
CA ILE A 128 -27.43 -30.14 16.10
C ILE A 128 -27.18 -31.51 15.47
N HIS A 129 -26.71 -31.52 14.23
CA HIS A 129 -26.38 -32.75 13.52
C HIS A 129 -24.97 -33.25 13.90
N PRO A 130 -24.77 -34.57 14.13
CA PRO A 130 -23.49 -35.11 14.61
C PRO A 130 -22.31 -34.94 13.64
N TYR A 131 -22.58 -34.72 12.34
CA TYR A 131 -21.55 -34.63 11.30
C TYR A 131 -21.56 -33.31 10.51
N GLN A 132 -22.56 -32.44 10.70
CA GLN A 132 -22.68 -31.22 9.90
C GLN A 132 -23.16 -30.04 10.75
N PRO A 133 -22.53 -28.86 10.64
CA PRO A 133 -22.99 -27.68 11.36
C PRO A 133 -24.32 -27.17 10.81
N ASN A 134 -25.17 -26.62 11.67
CA ASN A 134 -26.35 -25.87 11.26
C ASN A 134 -25.98 -24.46 10.78
N GLU A 135 -26.96 -23.73 10.25
CA GLU A 135 -26.73 -22.43 9.63
C GLU A 135 -26.17 -21.37 10.60
N TYR A 136 -26.59 -21.39 11.87
CA TYR A 136 -26.03 -20.51 12.91
C TYR A 136 -24.56 -20.83 13.19
N LEU A 137 -24.24 -22.12 13.30
CA LEU A 137 -22.87 -22.57 13.55
C LEU A 137 -21.96 -22.29 12.35
N LYS A 138 -22.45 -22.45 11.11
CA LYS A 138 -21.73 -22.06 9.89
C LYS A 138 -21.43 -20.56 9.86
N ALA A 139 -22.40 -19.72 10.24
CA ALA A 139 -22.23 -18.27 10.29
C ALA A 139 -21.18 -17.87 11.34
N LEU A 140 -21.26 -18.43 12.55
CA LEU A 140 -20.29 -18.22 13.61
C LEU A 140 -18.86 -18.59 13.16
N ILE A 141 -18.69 -19.78 12.58
CA ILE A 141 -17.39 -20.26 12.10
C ILE A 141 -16.85 -19.34 10.99
N ARG A 142 -17.70 -18.93 10.04
CA ARG A 142 -17.30 -18.04 8.95
C ARG A 142 -16.81 -16.67 9.45
N HIS A 143 -17.40 -16.17 10.54
CA HIS A 143 -17.02 -14.88 11.12
C HIS A 143 -15.87 -14.96 12.13
N SER A 144 -15.53 -16.16 12.63
CA SER A 144 -14.42 -16.37 13.57
C SER A 144 -13.06 -16.66 12.91
N VAL A 145 -13.00 -16.83 11.59
CA VAL A 145 -11.74 -17.02 10.85
C VAL A 145 -11.26 -15.68 10.29
N LEU A 146 -10.52 -14.96 11.13
CA LEU A 146 -9.54 -13.94 10.75
C LEU A 146 -8.17 -14.37 11.27
#